data_AF-A0A951ZDW9-F1
#
_entry.id   AF-A0A951ZDW9-F1
#
_cell.length_a   1.000
_cell.length_b   1.000
_cell.length_c   1.000
_cell.angle_alpha   90.00
_cell.angle_beta   90.00
_cell.angle_gamma   90.00
#
_symmetry.space_group_name_H-M   'P 1'
#
loop_
_entity.id
_entity.type
_entity.pdbx_description
1 polymer ?
#
loop_
_entity_poly.entity_id
_entity_poly.type
_entity_poly.pdbx_seq_one_letter_code
_entity_poly.pdbx_strand_id
1 'polypeptide(L)'
;MADPYLITLPRADDTRRQASVEYHLVAEMAGPPALHVERLLAAVREWAGWRLPPLRHLVDVHARVVVRTPAGQWCFVEPLWRDDALLLWDVTWRVRVGDGSWCTRLRVMPFGHATRISVRSEMAGLSAEQGASLIVGGEGACASPESLVTALASDGALLVDHVPIRAQARTLTGEHAASFVSDELADPLRRLPVVVLSALRTLTSAGGAVYVIPPDSLAAALVGRAHVIALASHAVSYAFTDAVNGRERSAYLGAARIYQPGFAPTTHDPGHALISEMRLRTEGIGAIRHLVPVPLWPIEPDSLELAALRDERTSQTGARVVSDGADPSSSAARIAELSSTLAALQVERATMQQELAELREALDDTDDEVAEASDTPLSVLVEVQAAYHDVLAVHPLALRSASESPFEGVESLRKALTALGDLARAARTNGGLGQDLRTSFGVRGVDFMPHLTEAALSGRFRRQFVRRWNGQTHVCADHLRLGNSYDPRYCLRVYFDWSARDALGRVLIGHCGRHLDIPSTT
;
A
#
# COMPACT_ATOMS: atom_id res chain seq x y z
N MET A 1 -19.41 1.42 35.96
CA MET A 1 -18.65 1.05 34.75
C MET A 1 -19.39 1.66 33.58
N ALA A 2 -18.85 2.73 33.01
CA ALA A 2 -19.42 3.43 31.86
C ALA A 2 -18.74 2.93 30.59
N ASP A 3 -19.54 2.70 29.55
CA ASP A 3 -19.14 2.18 28.24
C ASP A 3 -18.30 3.23 27.47
N PRO A 4 -17.06 2.94 27.04
CA PRO A 4 -16.16 3.92 26.44
C PRO A 4 -16.48 4.27 24.97
N TYR A 5 -17.55 3.71 24.38
CA TYR A 5 -17.94 3.97 22.98
C TYR A 5 -19.21 4.81 22.81
N LEU A 6 -19.74 5.40 23.87
CA LEU A 6 -20.86 6.34 23.75
C LEU A 6 -20.33 7.77 23.48
N ILE A 7 -20.15 8.11 22.21
CA ILE A 7 -20.18 9.53 21.81
C ILE A 7 -21.58 10.02 22.14
N THR A 8 -21.69 10.86 23.17
CA THR A 8 -22.95 11.48 23.53
C THR A 8 -23.32 12.44 22.42
N LEU A 9 -24.25 12.05 21.54
CA LEU A 9 -24.91 13.03 20.67
C LEU A 9 -25.62 14.02 21.58
N PRO A 10 -25.41 15.35 21.40
CA PRO A 10 -25.99 16.34 22.29
C PRO A 10 -27.51 16.21 22.30
N ARG A 11 -28.10 16.24 23.51
CA ARG A 11 -29.55 16.25 23.70
C ARG A 11 -30.16 17.47 22.99
N ALA A 12 -31.34 17.26 22.43
CA ALA A 12 -32.06 18.15 21.52
C ALA A 12 -32.51 19.52 22.08
N ASP A 13 -31.96 20.01 23.19
CA ASP A 13 -32.35 21.28 23.81
C ASP A 13 -31.25 22.35 23.87
N ASP A 14 -30.05 22.10 23.34
CA ASP A 14 -28.99 23.13 23.26
C ASP A 14 -29.03 23.85 21.90
N THR A 15 -30.01 24.74 21.76
CA THR A 15 -30.29 25.49 20.54
C THR A 15 -29.18 26.51 20.22
N ARG A 16 -28.54 26.34 19.04
CA ARG A 16 -27.61 27.25 18.33
C ARG A 16 -26.13 27.27 18.76
N ARG A 17 -25.46 26.11 18.83
CA ARG A 17 -24.02 26.08 18.46
C ARG A 17 -23.90 25.97 16.94
N GLN A 18 -23.54 27.07 16.28
CA GLN A 18 -23.13 27.05 14.87
C GLN A 18 -22.02 26.01 14.69
N ALA A 19 -22.20 25.05 13.78
CA ALA A 19 -21.14 24.12 13.42
C ALA A 19 -20.08 24.90 12.64
N SER A 20 -18.95 25.23 13.28
CA SER A 20 -17.78 25.79 12.59
C SER A 20 -16.88 24.66 12.10
N VAL A 21 -16.69 24.58 10.79
CA VAL A 21 -15.67 23.69 10.19
C VAL A 21 -14.41 24.52 10.05
N GLU A 22 -13.34 24.13 10.75
CA GLU A 22 -12.02 24.75 10.65
C GLU A 22 -11.08 23.84 9.85
N TYR A 23 -10.39 24.40 8.87
CA TYR A 23 -9.29 23.78 8.11
C TYR A 23 -8.01 24.56 8.40
N HIS A 24 -6.92 23.88 8.78
CA HIS A 24 -5.64 24.54 9.01
C HIS A 24 -4.50 23.72 8.40
N LEU A 25 -3.86 24.26 7.35
CA LEU A 25 -2.68 23.68 6.72
C LEU A 25 -1.47 24.56 7.03
N VAL A 26 -0.38 23.96 7.49
CA VAL A 26 0.94 24.61 7.55
C VAL A 26 1.90 23.84 6.65
N ALA A 27 2.41 24.52 5.65
CA ALA A 27 3.31 23.96 4.65
C ALA A 27 4.51 24.87 4.42
N GLU A 28 5.53 24.35 3.77
CA GLU A 28 6.81 25.03 3.59
C GLU A 28 7.24 24.99 2.12
N MET A 29 8.03 25.97 1.71
CA MET A 29 8.58 26.06 0.36
C MET A 29 10.04 26.46 0.45
N ALA A 30 10.89 25.86 -0.37
CA ALA A 30 12.32 26.11 -0.29
C ALA A 30 12.69 27.51 -0.77
N GLY A 31 13.55 28.21 -0.01
CA GLY A 31 13.98 29.58 -0.33
C GLY A 31 13.11 30.67 0.28
N PRO A 32 13.57 31.94 0.22
CA PRO A 32 12.92 33.06 0.89
C PRO A 32 11.57 33.45 0.26
N PRO A 33 10.66 34.09 1.02
CA PRO A 33 9.31 34.41 0.56
C PRO A 33 9.27 35.21 -0.75
N ALA A 34 10.25 36.10 -0.95
CA ALA A 34 10.35 36.95 -2.14
C ALA A 34 10.38 36.15 -3.46
N LEU A 35 10.92 34.93 -3.47
CA LEU A 35 10.95 34.07 -4.68
C LEU A 35 9.56 33.51 -5.05
N HIS A 36 8.67 33.45 -4.08
CA HIS A 36 7.42 32.69 -4.17
C HIS A 36 6.18 33.56 -4.33
N VAL A 37 6.32 34.85 -4.04
CA VAL A 37 5.26 35.85 -4.06
C VAL A 37 4.41 35.78 -5.33
N GLU A 38 5.01 35.98 -6.50
CA GLU A 38 4.24 36.04 -7.76
C GLU A 38 3.52 34.72 -8.05
N ARG A 39 4.14 33.60 -7.66
CA ARG A 39 3.57 32.26 -7.82
C ARG A 39 2.34 32.05 -6.93
N LEU A 40 2.47 32.34 -5.63
CA LEU A 40 1.36 32.21 -4.68
C LEU A 40 0.18 33.10 -5.08
N LEU A 41 0.49 34.28 -5.64
CA LEU A 41 -0.52 35.18 -6.18
C LEU A 41 -1.20 34.66 -7.43
N ALA A 42 -0.45 34.06 -8.36
CA ALA A 42 -1.01 33.46 -9.55
C ALA A 42 -2.00 32.36 -9.17
N ALA A 43 -1.62 31.47 -8.26
CA ALA A 43 -2.49 30.42 -7.73
C ALA A 43 -3.76 30.97 -7.05
N VAL A 44 -3.62 32.02 -6.22
CA VAL A 44 -4.77 32.69 -5.60
C VAL A 44 -5.68 33.36 -6.64
N ARG A 45 -5.12 34.00 -7.67
CA ARG A 45 -5.87 34.64 -8.77
C ARG A 45 -6.69 33.62 -9.54
N GLU A 46 -6.05 32.51 -9.90
CA GLU A 46 -6.67 31.40 -10.63
C GLU A 46 -7.78 30.78 -9.79
N TRP A 47 -7.49 30.43 -8.53
CA TRP A 47 -8.46 29.86 -7.61
C TRP A 47 -9.68 30.75 -7.39
N ALA A 48 -9.46 32.05 -7.17
CA ALA A 48 -10.54 33.01 -7.00
C ALA A 48 -11.36 33.21 -8.30
N GLY A 49 -10.82 32.81 -9.46
CA GLY A 49 -11.45 32.94 -10.78
C GLY A 49 -11.31 34.34 -11.41
N TRP A 50 -10.24 35.07 -11.08
CA TRP A 50 -10.28 36.53 -10.98
C TRP A 50 -9.05 37.30 -11.50
N ARG A 51 -9.31 38.46 -12.13
CA ARG A 51 -8.31 39.51 -12.36
C ARG A 51 -8.16 40.39 -11.11
N LEU A 52 -7.38 39.94 -10.11
CA LEU A 52 -6.86 40.87 -9.09
C LEU A 52 -6.15 42.04 -9.79
N PRO A 53 -6.23 43.28 -9.27
CA PRO A 53 -5.35 44.35 -9.72
C PRO A 53 -3.88 43.86 -9.69
N PRO A 54 -3.01 44.32 -10.61
CA PRO A 54 -1.59 44.05 -10.51
C PRO A 54 -1.08 44.49 -9.12
N LEU A 55 -0.56 43.55 -8.32
CA LEU A 55 -0.22 43.78 -6.92
C LEU A 55 0.93 44.78 -6.71
N ARG A 56 1.66 45.17 -7.75
CA ARG A 56 2.52 46.36 -7.72
C ARG A 56 1.79 47.63 -7.22
N HIS A 57 0.46 47.69 -7.35
CA HIS A 57 -0.37 48.79 -6.82
C HIS A 57 -0.89 48.55 -5.38
N LEU A 58 -0.62 47.38 -4.80
CA LEU A 58 -1.06 46.95 -3.47
C LEU A 58 0.11 46.81 -2.49
N VAL A 59 1.30 46.50 -3.00
CA VAL A 59 2.55 46.36 -2.22
C VAL A 59 3.02 47.70 -1.63
N ASP A 60 2.66 48.84 -2.24
CA ASP A 60 3.00 50.17 -1.72
C ASP A 60 1.97 50.73 -0.73
N VAL A 61 0.87 50.01 -0.48
CA VAL A 61 -0.25 50.54 0.30
C VAL A 61 -0.30 49.79 1.63
N HIS A 62 0.01 50.47 2.74
CA HIS A 62 -0.29 50.00 4.10
C HIS A 62 -1.82 49.97 4.38
N ALA A 63 -2.64 49.85 3.34
CA ALA A 63 -4.09 49.94 3.42
C ALA A 63 -4.70 48.57 3.15
N ARG A 64 -5.68 48.24 4.00
CA ARG A 64 -6.62 47.16 3.74
C ARG A 64 -7.32 47.43 2.41
N VAL A 65 -7.14 46.54 1.45
CA VAL A 65 -7.86 46.61 0.19
C VAL A 65 -9.07 45.70 0.24
N VAL A 66 -10.23 46.32 0.06
CA VAL A 66 -11.51 45.63 -0.02
C VAL A 66 -11.89 45.51 -1.48
N VAL A 67 -12.02 44.28 -1.97
CA VAL A 67 -12.43 44.01 -3.36
C VAL A 67 -13.74 43.24 -3.35
N ARG A 68 -14.73 43.73 -4.10
CA ARG A 68 -16.05 43.06 -4.22
C ARG A 68 -16.13 42.24 -5.50
N THR A 69 -16.72 41.04 -5.43
CA THR A 69 -16.75 40.10 -6.56
C THR A 69 -17.76 40.43 -7.69
N PRO A 70 -17.60 40.15 -9.04
CA PRO A 70 -18.79 40.08 -9.90
C PRO A 70 -19.86 39.11 -9.41
N ALA A 71 -19.49 38.11 -8.61
CA ALA A 71 -20.42 37.25 -7.87
C ALA A 71 -20.92 37.88 -6.53
N GLY A 72 -20.55 39.12 -6.21
CA GLY A 72 -21.02 39.88 -5.05
C GLY A 72 -20.34 39.61 -3.70
N GLN A 73 -19.29 38.80 -3.64
CA GLN A 73 -18.52 38.40 -2.45
C GLN A 73 -17.48 39.46 -2.04
N TRP A 74 -16.84 39.33 -0.88
CA TRP A 74 -15.90 40.32 -0.34
C TRP A 74 -14.52 39.72 -0.06
N CYS A 75 -13.48 40.29 -0.65
CA CYS A 75 -12.09 39.96 -0.42
C CYS A 75 -11.40 41.09 0.38
N PHE A 76 -10.64 40.72 1.40
CA PHE A 76 -9.86 41.64 2.23
C PHE A 76 -8.38 41.28 2.14
N VAL A 77 -7.59 42.14 1.48
CA VAL A 77 -6.15 41.99 1.40
C VAL A 77 -5.52 42.99 2.36
N GLU A 78 -4.83 42.51 3.40
CA GLU A 78 -4.09 43.35 4.34
C GLU A 78 -2.60 43.00 4.23
N PRO A 79 -1.77 43.83 3.57
CA PRO A 79 -0.33 43.63 3.61
C PRO A 79 0.15 43.88 5.04
N LEU A 80 0.57 42.82 5.71
CA LEU A 80 1.00 42.85 7.11
C LEU A 80 2.53 43.03 7.13
N TRP A 81 2.96 44.27 6.87
CA TRP A 81 4.31 44.78 7.11
C TRP A 81 5.39 44.48 6.05
N ARG A 82 6.19 45.52 5.73
CA ARG A 82 7.34 45.48 4.84
C ARG A 82 8.51 46.07 5.64
N ASP A 83 9.35 45.19 6.17
CA ASP A 83 10.73 45.55 6.53
C ASP A 83 11.63 44.70 5.64
N ASP A 84 12.73 45.25 5.14
CA ASP A 84 13.46 44.79 3.95
C ASP A 84 14.04 43.34 4.03
N ALA A 85 13.84 42.64 5.14
CA ALA A 85 14.30 41.27 5.38
C ALA A 85 13.19 40.21 5.52
N LEU A 86 11.93 40.57 5.79
CA LEU A 86 10.88 39.61 6.18
C LEU A 86 9.52 40.01 5.58
N LEU A 87 9.20 39.48 4.39
CA LEU A 87 7.90 39.70 3.77
C LEU A 87 6.84 38.82 4.45
N LEU A 88 5.94 39.43 5.25
CA LEU A 88 4.80 38.76 5.88
C LEU A 88 3.51 39.14 5.16
N TRP A 89 2.84 38.18 4.54
CA TRP A 89 1.55 38.42 3.88
C TRP A 89 0.44 37.75 4.65
N ASP A 90 -0.69 38.44 4.80
CA ASP A 90 -1.86 37.93 5.47
C ASP A 90 -3.12 38.32 4.67
N VAL A 91 -3.61 37.36 3.89
CA VAL A 91 -4.72 37.60 2.97
C VAL A 91 -5.96 36.90 3.51
N THR A 92 -7.06 37.64 3.67
CA THR A 92 -8.31 37.09 4.20
C THR A 92 -9.45 37.21 3.19
N TRP A 93 -10.02 36.09 2.77
CA TRP A 93 -11.14 36.03 1.83
C TRP A 93 -12.42 35.64 2.53
N ARG A 94 -13.52 36.34 2.26
CA ARG A 94 -14.85 35.96 2.75
C ARG A 94 -15.81 35.69 1.61
N VAL A 95 -16.21 34.43 1.49
CA VAL A 95 -17.11 33.95 0.45
C VAL A 95 -18.45 33.62 1.07
N ARG A 96 -19.54 34.23 0.60
CA ARG A 96 -20.88 33.84 1.01
C ARG A 96 -21.32 32.60 0.23
N VAL A 97 -21.84 31.59 0.91
CA VAL A 97 -22.31 30.33 0.33
C VAL A 97 -23.66 29.99 0.96
N GLY A 98 -24.74 30.18 0.20
CA GLY A 98 -26.11 30.10 0.75
C GLY A 98 -26.32 31.10 1.90
N ASP A 99 -26.80 30.60 3.04
CA ASP A 99 -27.01 31.38 4.26
C ASP A 99 -25.73 31.55 5.11
N GLY A 100 -24.65 30.85 4.78
CA GLY A 100 -23.38 30.92 5.49
C GLY A 100 -22.28 31.69 4.76
N SER A 101 -21.11 31.73 5.39
CA SER A 101 -19.89 32.32 4.84
C SER A 101 -18.65 31.50 5.17
N TRP A 102 -17.78 31.31 4.19
CA TRP A 102 -16.41 30.86 4.36
C TRP A 102 -15.49 32.05 4.58
N CYS A 103 -14.60 31.95 5.55
CA CYS A 103 -13.51 32.89 5.80
C CYS A 103 -12.20 32.12 5.68
N THR A 104 -11.45 32.33 4.61
CA THR A 104 -10.11 31.75 4.42
C THR A 104 -9.06 32.82 4.70
N ARG A 105 -7.98 32.46 5.38
CA ARG A 105 -6.84 33.30 5.73
C ARG A 105 -5.56 32.59 5.29
N LEU A 106 -4.81 33.19 4.38
CA LEU A 106 -3.49 32.72 3.97
C LEU A 106 -2.44 33.61 4.61
N ARG A 107 -1.53 33.01 5.34
CA ARG A 107 -0.36 33.69 5.88
C ARG A 107 0.91 33.14 5.24
N VAL A 108 1.76 34.01 4.71
CA VAL A 108 3.08 33.66 4.17
C VAL A 108 4.11 34.35 5.02
N MET A 109 5.04 33.58 5.60
CA MET A 109 6.06 34.09 6.50
C MET A 109 7.42 33.42 6.25
N PRO A 110 8.52 34.12 6.50
CA PRO A 110 9.85 33.51 6.51
C PRO A 110 9.97 32.47 7.64
N PHE A 111 10.68 31.37 7.38
CA PHE A 111 10.96 30.32 8.35
C PHE A 111 12.35 29.72 8.05
N GLY A 112 13.39 30.23 8.71
CA GLY A 112 14.76 29.81 8.44
C GLY A 112 15.15 30.08 6.98
N HIS A 113 15.59 29.05 6.26
CA HIS A 113 15.88 29.11 4.82
C HIS A 113 14.66 28.85 3.93
N ALA A 114 13.53 28.47 4.52
CA ALA A 114 12.26 28.22 3.86
C ALA A 114 11.25 29.36 4.01
N THR A 115 10.19 29.27 3.22
CA THR A 115 8.98 30.08 3.32
C THR A 115 7.88 29.21 3.91
N ARG A 116 7.32 29.62 5.04
CA ARG A 116 6.18 28.96 5.66
C ARG A 116 4.87 29.58 5.20
N ILE A 117 3.92 28.73 4.83
CA ILE A 117 2.59 29.07 4.40
C ILE A 117 1.59 28.45 5.35
N SER A 118 0.68 29.24 5.88
CA SER A 118 -0.46 28.79 6.67
C SER A 118 -1.74 29.14 5.94
N VAL A 119 -2.60 28.15 5.71
CA VAL A 119 -3.96 28.34 5.17
C VAL A 119 -4.93 27.94 6.27
N ARG A 120 -5.69 28.91 6.78
CA ARG A 120 -6.77 28.68 7.74
C ARG A 120 -8.10 29.01 7.10
N SER A 121 -9.07 28.10 7.12
CA SER A 121 -10.41 28.37 6.62
C SER A 121 -11.46 28.00 7.63
N GLU A 122 -12.42 28.88 7.83
CA GLU A 122 -13.52 28.72 8.77
C GLU A 122 -14.85 28.92 8.06
N MET A 123 -15.81 28.06 8.33
CA MET A 123 -17.18 28.21 7.83
C MET A 123 -18.10 28.64 8.98
N ALA A 124 -18.88 29.69 8.77
CA ALA A 124 -19.85 30.20 9.73
C ALA A 124 -21.26 30.27 9.12
N GLY A 125 -22.30 30.02 9.93
CA GLY A 125 -23.69 30.36 9.57
C GLY A 125 -24.49 29.33 8.75
N LEU A 126 -24.05 28.08 8.62
CA LEU A 126 -24.85 27.00 8.02
C LEU A 126 -25.38 26.02 9.08
N SER A 127 -26.47 25.32 8.77
CA SER A 127 -26.87 24.13 9.53
C SER A 127 -25.84 23.00 9.33
N ALA A 128 -25.75 22.06 10.27
CA ALA A 128 -24.79 20.94 10.21
C ALA A 128 -24.94 20.10 8.91
N GLU A 129 -26.18 19.92 8.43
CA GLU A 129 -26.48 19.18 7.19
C GLU A 129 -26.07 19.97 5.93
N GLN A 130 -26.27 21.29 5.92
CA GLN A 130 -25.85 22.15 4.81
C GLN A 130 -24.32 22.25 4.71
N GLY A 131 -23.64 22.29 5.86
CA GLY A 131 -22.17 22.29 5.93
C GLY A 131 -21.54 21.01 5.39
N ALA A 132 -22.14 19.85 5.70
CA ALA A 132 -21.67 18.55 5.20
C ALA A 132 -21.86 18.41 3.68
N SER A 133 -22.97 18.89 3.12
CA SER A 133 -23.28 18.78 1.68
C SER A 133 -22.37 19.63 0.78
N LEU A 134 -22.01 20.86 1.22
CA LEU A 134 -21.11 21.75 0.49
C LEU A 134 -19.65 21.27 0.45
N ILE A 135 -19.26 20.46 1.42
CA ILE A 135 -17.97 19.78 1.47
C ILE A 135 -17.92 18.66 0.41
N VAL A 136 -19.06 18.09 -0.02
CA VAL A 136 -19.18 16.85 -0.81
C VAL A 136 -19.15 17.04 -2.34
N GLY A 137 -18.97 18.27 -2.85
CA GLY A 137 -18.63 18.48 -4.27
C GLY A 137 -19.82 18.77 -5.18
N GLY A 138 -20.56 19.84 -4.89
CA GLY A 138 -21.47 20.44 -5.87
C GLY A 138 -20.72 21.27 -6.91
N GLU A 139 -21.11 21.12 -8.18
CA GLU A 139 -20.76 22.03 -9.29
C GLU A 139 -21.13 23.47 -8.89
N GLY A 140 -20.14 24.24 -8.42
CA GLY A 140 -20.34 25.58 -7.85
C GLY A 140 -19.37 25.95 -6.72
N ALA A 141 -18.59 25.00 -6.19
CA ALA A 141 -17.68 25.21 -5.07
C ALA A 141 -16.31 25.85 -5.46
N CYS A 142 -16.31 27.01 -6.13
CA CYS A 142 -15.10 27.83 -6.37
C CYS A 142 -14.46 28.42 -5.08
N ALA A 143 -14.69 27.83 -3.91
CA ALA A 143 -14.28 28.41 -2.64
C ALA A 143 -14.02 27.39 -1.50
N SER A 144 -13.84 26.10 -1.80
CA SER A 144 -13.43 25.16 -0.75
C SER A 144 -11.95 25.35 -0.41
N PRO A 145 -11.53 25.15 0.86
CA PRO A 145 -10.11 25.25 1.24
C PRO A 145 -9.21 24.32 0.42
N GLU A 146 -9.71 23.12 0.09
CA GLU A 146 -8.98 22.11 -0.70
C GLU A 146 -8.71 22.58 -2.13
N SER A 147 -9.63 23.33 -2.74
CA SER A 147 -9.41 23.90 -4.08
C SER A 147 -8.32 24.97 -4.08
N LEU A 148 -8.20 25.77 -3.01
CA LEU A 148 -7.10 26.73 -2.86
C LEU A 148 -5.77 25.99 -2.68
N VAL A 149 -5.73 24.98 -1.81
CA VAL A 149 -4.51 24.19 -1.59
C VAL A 149 -4.12 23.43 -2.86
N THR A 150 -5.08 22.93 -3.65
CA THR A 150 -4.82 22.34 -4.96
C THR A 150 -4.11 23.32 -5.88
N ALA A 151 -4.62 24.55 -5.99
CA ALA A 151 -4.00 25.60 -6.80
C ALA A 151 -2.60 25.97 -6.29
N LEU A 152 -2.39 26.02 -4.97
CA LEU A 152 -1.08 26.29 -4.38
C LEU A 152 -0.08 25.13 -4.56
N ALA A 153 -0.58 23.90 -4.69
CA ALA A 153 0.19 22.67 -4.79
C ALA A 153 0.46 22.21 -6.25
N SER A 154 -0.04 22.94 -7.26
CA SER A 154 0.00 22.54 -8.67
C SER A 154 1.40 22.17 -9.18
N ASP A 155 2.41 22.89 -8.70
CA ASP A 155 3.80 22.76 -9.18
C ASP A 155 4.67 21.90 -8.23
N GLY A 156 4.06 21.29 -7.21
CA GLY A 156 4.75 20.41 -6.25
C GLY A 156 5.76 21.12 -5.33
N ALA A 157 5.80 22.46 -5.35
CA ALA A 157 6.73 23.24 -4.56
C ALA A 157 6.28 23.51 -3.12
N LEU A 158 5.05 23.09 -2.77
CA LEU A 158 4.51 23.15 -1.42
C LEU A 158 4.80 21.82 -0.70
N LEU A 159 5.56 21.87 0.38
CA LEU A 159 6.06 20.71 1.12
C LEU A 159 5.37 20.61 2.48
N VAL A 160 4.92 19.40 2.83
CA VAL A 160 4.55 19.04 4.20
C VAL A 160 5.23 17.74 4.54
N ASP A 161 5.95 17.72 5.67
CA ASP A 161 6.77 16.59 6.09
C ASP A 161 7.88 16.31 5.08
N HIS A 162 8.39 17.38 4.45
CA HIS A 162 9.36 17.35 3.35
C HIS A 162 8.90 16.59 2.11
N VAL A 163 7.62 16.21 2.05
CA VAL A 163 6.99 15.58 0.91
C VAL A 163 6.16 16.62 0.16
N PRO A 164 6.28 16.72 -1.17
CA PRO A 164 5.40 17.55 -1.99
C PRO A 164 3.94 17.20 -1.76
N ILE A 165 3.12 18.18 -1.37
CA ILE A 165 1.67 18.04 -1.44
C ILE A 165 1.30 18.02 -2.92
N ARG A 166 0.51 17.02 -3.33
CA ARG A 166 0.02 16.90 -4.71
C ARG A 166 -1.45 16.47 -4.70
N ALA A 167 -2.19 16.92 -5.70
CA ALA A 167 -3.53 16.43 -5.99
C ALA A 167 -3.53 15.09 -6.77
N GLN A 168 -2.35 14.50 -6.97
CA GLN A 168 -2.15 13.20 -7.61
C GLN A 168 -1.59 12.22 -6.58
N ALA A 169 -2.08 10.98 -6.61
CA ALA A 169 -1.61 9.95 -5.70
C ALA A 169 -0.21 9.48 -6.12
N ARG A 170 0.66 9.24 -5.14
CA ARG A 170 1.98 8.67 -5.42
C ARG A 170 1.86 7.15 -5.54
N THR A 171 2.35 6.60 -6.64
CA THR A 171 2.35 5.15 -6.83
C THR A 171 3.54 4.52 -6.12
N LEU A 172 3.30 3.51 -5.29
CA LEU A 172 4.32 2.74 -4.58
C LEU A 172 4.57 1.41 -5.28
N THR A 173 5.83 1.13 -5.62
CA THR A 173 6.27 -0.17 -6.16
C THR A 173 6.81 -1.06 -5.03
N GLY A 174 6.89 -2.38 -5.29
CA GLY A 174 7.35 -3.35 -4.27
C GLY A 174 8.75 -3.07 -3.75
N GLU A 175 9.67 -2.66 -4.63
CA GLU A 175 11.08 -2.37 -4.30
C GLU A 175 11.22 -1.22 -3.30
N HIS A 176 10.33 -0.22 -3.37
CA HIS A 176 10.36 0.95 -2.50
C HIS A 176 9.49 0.80 -1.24
N ALA A 177 8.82 -0.34 -1.04
CA ALA A 177 7.89 -0.51 0.07
C ALA A 177 8.60 -0.40 1.44
N ALA A 178 9.79 -0.99 1.57
CA ALA A 178 10.56 -0.96 2.81
C ALA A 178 11.04 0.46 3.16
N SER A 179 11.68 1.15 2.21
CA SER A 179 12.18 2.52 2.42
C SER A 179 11.04 3.51 2.66
N PHE A 180 9.91 3.36 1.96
CA PHE A 180 8.72 4.17 2.22
C PHE A 180 8.21 4.02 3.66
N VAL A 181 8.18 2.78 4.19
CA VAL A 181 7.71 2.55 5.55
C VAL A 181 8.69 3.13 6.58
N SER A 182 10.00 2.92 6.42
CA SER A 182 11.01 3.40 7.38
C SER A 182 11.18 4.92 7.33
N ASP A 183 11.21 5.50 6.13
CA ASP A 183 11.70 6.86 5.93
C ASP A 183 10.56 7.89 5.89
N GLU A 184 9.34 7.47 5.53
CA GLU A 184 8.19 8.38 5.39
C GLU A 184 7.03 7.99 6.32
N LEU A 185 6.60 6.73 6.31
CA LEU A 185 5.42 6.32 7.08
C LEU A 185 5.67 6.35 8.59
N ALA A 186 6.85 5.89 9.01
CA ALA A 186 7.29 5.85 10.40
C ALA A 186 8.09 7.10 10.83
N ASP A 187 8.17 8.14 9.99
CA ASP A 187 8.88 9.37 10.33
C ASP A 187 8.22 10.04 11.56
N PRO A 188 8.95 10.19 12.68
CA PRO A 188 8.41 10.85 13.88
C PRO A 188 8.08 12.34 13.65
N LEU A 189 8.63 12.96 12.60
CA LEU A 189 8.35 14.35 12.26
C LEU A 189 7.09 14.54 11.40
N ARG A 190 6.49 13.44 10.92
CA ARG A 190 5.31 13.45 10.06
C ARG A 190 4.12 14.11 10.75
N ARG A 191 3.50 15.09 10.10
CA ARG A 191 2.34 15.85 10.58
C ARG A 191 1.04 15.40 9.92
N LEU A 192 1.11 14.96 8.67
CA LEU A 192 -0.09 14.52 7.95
C LEU A 192 -0.29 13.01 8.03
N PRO A 193 -1.54 12.55 8.18
CA PRO A 193 -1.90 11.17 7.90
C PRO A 193 -1.47 10.73 6.50
N VAL A 194 -1.22 9.44 6.35
CA VAL A 194 -0.98 8.81 5.04
C VAL A 194 -2.11 7.83 4.76
N VAL A 195 -2.74 7.95 3.61
CA VAL A 195 -3.77 7.01 3.14
C VAL A 195 -3.17 6.10 2.09
N VAL A 196 -3.11 4.80 2.39
CA VAL A 196 -2.62 3.78 1.45
C VAL A 196 -3.81 3.05 0.83
N LEU A 197 -3.88 3.05 -0.50
CA LEU A 197 -4.86 2.32 -1.29
C LEU A 197 -4.26 1.03 -1.85
N SER A 198 -4.85 -0.11 -1.51
CA SER A 198 -4.52 -1.37 -2.17
C SER A 198 -5.25 -1.48 -3.50
N ALA A 199 -4.54 -1.92 -4.54
CA ALA A 199 -5.18 -2.35 -5.77
C ALA A 199 -6.08 -3.58 -5.54
N LEU A 200 -7.13 -3.68 -6.35
CA LEU A 200 -7.94 -4.87 -6.53
C LEU A 200 -7.14 -5.95 -7.26
N ARG A 201 -7.62 -7.20 -7.19
CA ARG A 201 -7.03 -8.32 -7.94
C ARG A 201 -7.27 -8.22 -9.44
N THR A 202 -8.35 -7.54 -9.82
CA THR A 202 -8.70 -7.28 -11.20
C THR A 202 -7.75 -6.25 -11.80
N LEU A 203 -7.31 -6.52 -13.02
CA LEU A 203 -6.52 -5.58 -13.82
C LEU A 203 -7.40 -4.93 -14.89
N THR A 204 -7.01 -3.76 -15.35
CA THR A 204 -7.62 -3.17 -16.56
C THR A 204 -7.28 -4.03 -17.77
N SER A 205 -7.98 -3.82 -18.88
CA SER A 205 -7.69 -4.49 -20.16
C SER A 205 -6.25 -4.23 -20.65
N ALA A 206 -5.62 -3.15 -20.19
CA ALA A 206 -4.22 -2.79 -20.46
C ALA A 206 -3.24 -3.32 -19.39
N GLY A 207 -3.69 -4.18 -18.46
CA GLY A 207 -2.87 -4.75 -17.39
C GLY A 207 -2.59 -3.82 -16.21
N GLY A 208 -3.24 -2.65 -16.14
CA GLY A 208 -3.06 -1.68 -15.07
C GLY A 208 -3.82 -2.04 -13.78
N ALA A 209 -3.35 -1.54 -12.64
CA ALA A 209 -4.03 -1.71 -11.36
C ALA A 209 -5.40 -1.01 -11.35
N VAL A 210 -6.39 -1.69 -10.78
CA VAL A 210 -7.74 -1.13 -10.55
C VAL A 210 -7.92 -0.88 -9.06
N TYR A 211 -8.56 0.23 -8.71
CA TYR A 211 -8.86 0.59 -7.33
C TYR A 211 -10.37 0.78 -7.16
N VAL A 212 -10.87 0.60 -5.93
CA VAL A 212 -12.28 0.84 -5.61
C VAL A 212 -12.63 2.32 -5.81
N ILE A 213 -11.72 3.21 -5.40
CA ILE A 213 -11.78 4.64 -5.59
C ILE A 213 -10.58 5.03 -6.45
N PRO A 214 -10.74 5.84 -7.51
CA PRO A 214 -9.62 6.34 -8.29
C PRO A 214 -8.62 7.10 -7.37
N PRO A 215 -7.33 6.72 -7.34
CA PRO A 215 -6.37 7.31 -6.41
C PRO A 215 -6.23 8.82 -6.52
N ASP A 216 -6.20 9.37 -7.73
CA ASP A 216 -6.04 10.82 -7.95
C ASP A 216 -7.28 11.60 -7.51
N SER A 217 -8.49 11.03 -7.69
CA SER A 217 -9.70 11.65 -7.17
C SER A 217 -9.68 11.72 -5.63
N LEU A 218 -9.13 10.69 -4.97
CA LEU A 218 -8.94 10.73 -3.51
C LEU A 218 -7.83 11.72 -3.11
N ALA A 219 -6.71 11.77 -3.83
CA ALA A 219 -5.62 12.71 -3.58
C ALA A 219 -6.07 14.16 -3.69
N ALA A 220 -6.83 14.50 -4.73
CA ALA A 220 -7.44 15.82 -4.88
C ALA A 220 -8.41 16.15 -3.71
N ALA A 221 -9.21 15.17 -3.27
CA ALA A 221 -10.15 15.36 -2.16
C ALA A 221 -9.48 15.50 -0.78
N LEU A 222 -8.25 14.99 -0.62
CA LEU A 222 -7.48 14.99 0.63
C LEU A 222 -6.26 15.89 0.59
N VAL A 223 -6.10 16.72 -0.45
CA VAL A 223 -4.94 17.60 -0.61
C VAL A 223 -4.76 18.50 0.61
N GLY A 224 -3.54 18.48 1.18
CA GLY A 224 -3.22 19.18 2.43
C GLY A 224 -3.88 18.60 3.70
N ARG A 225 -4.59 17.47 3.62
CA ARG A 225 -5.11 16.72 4.79
C ARG A 225 -4.42 15.39 4.98
N ALA A 226 -4.02 14.73 3.90
CA ALA A 226 -3.28 13.49 3.95
C ALA A 226 -2.46 13.29 2.67
N HIS A 227 -1.37 12.54 2.78
CA HIS A 227 -0.66 12.03 1.61
C HIS A 227 -1.36 10.76 1.11
N VAL A 228 -1.60 10.64 -0.19
CA VAL A 228 -2.27 9.48 -0.78
C VAL A 228 -1.28 8.64 -1.56
N ILE A 229 -1.17 7.37 -1.18
CA ILE A 229 -0.26 6.38 -1.74
C ILE A 229 -1.07 5.25 -2.36
N ALA A 230 -0.83 4.94 -3.62
CA ALA A 230 -1.49 3.85 -4.34
C ALA A 230 -0.51 2.70 -4.56
N LEU A 231 -0.83 1.50 -4.08
CA LEU A 231 0.02 0.32 -4.31
C LEU A 231 -0.10 -0.11 -5.77
N ALA A 232 1.02 -0.12 -6.50
CA ALA A 232 1.05 -0.26 -7.97
C ALA A 232 0.38 -1.54 -8.50
N SER A 233 0.22 -2.57 -7.67
CA SER A 233 -0.54 -3.77 -8.01
C SER A 233 -0.97 -4.53 -6.75
N HIS A 234 -1.81 -5.56 -6.92
CA HIS A 234 -2.15 -6.48 -5.83
C HIS A 234 -0.90 -7.16 -5.24
N ALA A 235 0.11 -7.45 -6.07
CA ALA A 235 1.34 -8.09 -5.62
C ALA A 235 2.16 -7.18 -4.68
N VAL A 236 2.16 -5.87 -4.91
CA VAL A 236 2.84 -4.90 -4.04
C VAL A 236 2.27 -4.90 -2.63
N SER A 237 1.00 -5.28 -2.44
CA SER A 237 0.41 -5.40 -1.09
C SER A 237 1.14 -6.41 -0.20
N TYR A 238 1.81 -7.42 -0.75
CA TYR A 238 2.62 -8.36 0.02
C TYR A 238 3.90 -7.72 0.53
N ALA A 239 4.69 -7.10 -0.36
CA ALA A 239 5.89 -6.36 0.02
C ALA A 239 5.59 -5.26 1.04
N PHE A 240 4.48 -4.54 0.86
CA PHE A 240 4.01 -3.55 1.82
C PHE A 240 3.61 -4.18 3.16
N THR A 241 2.93 -5.34 3.14
CA THR A 241 2.55 -6.08 4.36
C THR A 241 3.77 -6.50 5.17
N ASP A 242 4.82 -6.98 4.50
CA ASP A 242 6.06 -7.37 5.15
C ASP A 242 6.76 -6.14 5.75
N ALA A 243 6.78 -5.02 5.01
CA ALA A 243 7.38 -3.76 5.47
C ALA A 243 6.68 -3.16 6.70
N VAL A 244 5.34 -3.23 6.78
CA VAL A 244 4.59 -2.79 7.98
C VAL A 244 4.52 -3.85 9.07
N ASN A 245 5.30 -4.93 8.93
CA ASN A 245 5.45 -6.01 9.90
C ASN A 245 4.14 -6.74 10.20
N GLY A 246 3.30 -7.03 9.20
CA GLY A 246 2.13 -7.90 9.37
C GLY A 246 0.83 -7.39 8.77
N ARG A 247 -0.12 -8.30 8.56
CA ARG A 247 -1.41 -8.02 7.91
C ARG A 247 -2.29 -7.10 8.72
N GLU A 248 -2.25 -7.20 10.04
CA GLU A 248 -2.99 -6.37 10.97
C GLU A 248 -2.69 -4.88 10.82
N ARG A 249 -1.53 -4.53 10.25
CA ARG A 249 -1.09 -3.16 9.96
C ARG A 249 -1.18 -2.79 8.48
N SER A 250 -1.46 -3.72 7.58
CA SER A 250 -1.41 -3.50 6.13
C SER A 250 -2.74 -3.04 5.51
N ALA A 251 -2.69 -2.65 4.24
CA ALA A 251 -3.84 -2.43 3.35
C ALA A 251 -3.81 -3.48 2.22
N TYR A 252 -4.90 -4.23 2.05
CA TYR A 252 -4.97 -5.34 1.08
C TYR A 252 -6.39 -5.51 0.54
N LEU A 253 -6.52 -6.28 -0.54
CA LEU A 253 -7.81 -6.65 -1.15
C LEU A 253 -8.72 -5.45 -1.43
N GLY A 254 -8.18 -4.42 -2.10
CA GLY A 254 -8.95 -3.22 -2.44
C GLY A 254 -9.29 -2.30 -1.26
N ALA A 255 -8.78 -2.57 -0.06
CA ALA A 255 -8.98 -1.73 1.11
C ALA A 255 -8.14 -0.45 1.06
N ALA A 256 -8.56 0.54 1.86
CA ALA A 256 -7.80 1.74 2.16
C ALA A 256 -7.38 1.71 3.63
N ARG A 257 -6.15 2.10 3.95
CA ARG A 257 -5.72 2.27 5.34
C ARG A 257 -5.23 3.67 5.61
N ILE A 258 -5.66 4.22 6.74
CA ILE A 258 -5.25 5.54 7.22
C ILE A 258 -4.20 5.34 8.31
N TYR A 259 -2.99 5.82 8.05
CA TYR A 259 -1.90 5.84 9.02
C TYR A 259 -1.79 7.24 9.61
N GLN A 260 -2.32 7.44 10.81
CA GLN A 260 -2.09 8.64 11.61
C GLN A 260 -0.60 8.90 11.87
N PRO A 261 -0.19 10.16 12.12
CA PRO A 261 1.12 10.50 12.67
C PRO A 261 1.48 9.65 13.90
N GLY A 262 2.77 9.37 14.09
CA GLY A 262 3.24 8.51 15.20
C GLY A 262 3.16 7.01 14.95
N PHE A 263 2.79 6.57 13.73
CA PHE A 263 2.86 5.16 13.36
C PHE A 263 4.28 4.60 13.53
N ALA A 264 4.39 3.42 14.15
CA ALA A 264 5.60 2.61 14.09
C ALA A 264 5.27 1.14 13.80
N PRO A 265 6.08 0.43 12.97
CA PRO A 265 5.81 -0.96 12.58
C PRO A 265 5.83 -1.97 13.73
N THR A 266 6.42 -1.59 14.87
CA THR A 266 6.62 -2.43 16.05
C THR A 266 5.58 -2.18 17.15
N THR A 267 4.83 -1.09 17.08
CA THR A 267 3.83 -0.72 18.08
C THR A 267 2.43 -1.11 17.64
N HIS A 268 1.64 -1.65 18.55
CA HIS A 268 0.23 -1.92 18.31
C HIS A 268 -0.62 -0.72 18.71
N ASP A 269 -0.86 0.21 17.77
CA ASP A 269 -1.73 1.37 17.95
C ASP A 269 -3.06 1.18 17.17
N PRO A 270 -4.24 1.22 17.85
CA PRO A 270 -5.54 1.12 17.19
C PRO A 270 -5.93 2.35 16.35
N GLY A 271 -5.17 3.45 16.39
CA GLY A 271 -5.48 4.69 15.66
C GLY A 271 -5.43 4.60 14.12
N HIS A 272 -4.93 3.49 13.56
CA HIS A 272 -4.72 3.33 12.11
C HIS A 272 -5.85 2.54 11.42
N ALA A 273 -6.93 3.26 11.06
CA ALA A 273 -8.16 2.66 10.55
C ALA A 273 -7.99 1.97 9.18
N LEU A 274 -8.43 0.71 9.10
CA LEU A 274 -8.59 -0.04 7.85
C LEU A 274 -10.04 0.06 7.38
N ILE A 275 -10.24 0.50 6.14
CA ILE A 275 -11.55 0.65 5.51
C ILE A 275 -11.65 -0.39 4.41
N SER A 276 -12.54 -1.36 4.59
CA SER A 276 -12.70 -2.48 3.66
C SER A 276 -13.21 -2.04 2.30
N GLU A 277 -12.93 -2.85 1.27
CA GLU A 277 -13.47 -2.67 -0.08
C GLU A 277 -14.99 -2.44 -0.06
N MET A 278 -15.75 -3.25 0.70
CA MET A 278 -17.20 -3.13 0.77
C MET A 278 -17.63 -1.73 1.22
N ARG A 279 -17.00 -1.21 2.27
CA ARG A 279 -17.33 0.11 2.80
C ARG A 279 -16.94 1.22 1.83
N LEU A 280 -15.80 1.10 1.15
CA LEU A 280 -15.39 2.05 0.11
C LEU A 280 -16.36 2.06 -1.07
N ARG A 281 -16.92 0.90 -1.46
CA ARG A 281 -17.94 0.84 -2.53
C ARG A 281 -19.24 1.52 -2.15
N THR A 282 -19.64 1.44 -0.89
CA THR A 282 -20.90 2.03 -0.40
C THR A 282 -20.78 3.52 -0.11
N GLU A 283 -19.72 3.94 0.58
CA GLU A 283 -19.56 5.31 1.10
C GLU A 283 -18.60 6.17 0.24
N GLY A 284 -17.87 5.58 -0.69
CA GLY A 284 -16.93 6.28 -1.58
C GLY A 284 -15.83 7.02 -0.81
N ILE A 285 -15.44 8.20 -1.34
CA ILE A 285 -14.43 9.07 -0.72
C ILE A 285 -14.85 9.52 0.69
N GLY A 286 -16.15 9.64 0.96
CA GLY A 286 -16.69 10.03 2.27
C GLY A 286 -16.21 9.11 3.40
N ALA A 287 -16.10 7.80 3.13
CA ALA A 287 -15.64 6.79 4.10
C ALA A 287 -14.27 7.14 4.70
N ILE A 288 -13.39 7.71 3.89
CA ILE A 288 -12.01 8.08 4.26
C ILE A 288 -12.00 9.50 4.83
N ARG A 289 -12.68 10.43 4.17
CA ARG A 289 -12.60 11.86 4.50
C ARG A 289 -13.07 12.20 5.92
N HIS A 290 -14.03 11.46 6.46
CA HIS A 290 -14.50 11.65 7.85
C HIS A 290 -13.53 11.10 8.92
N LEU A 291 -12.64 10.18 8.53
CA LEU A 291 -11.68 9.53 9.43
C LEU A 291 -10.29 10.16 9.36
N VAL A 292 -10.01 10.94 8.31
CA VAL A 292 -8.83 11.79 8.24
C VAL A 292 -9.13 13.04 9.08
N PRO A 293 -8.48 13.22 10.25
CA PRO A 293 -8.70 14.39 11.06
C PRO A 293 -8.39 15.63 10.23
N VAL A 294 -9.22 16.67 10.36
CA VAL A 294 -8.81 17.97 9.84
C VAL A 294 -7.61 18.38 10.70
N PRO A 295 -6.45 18.73 10.11
CA PRO A 295 -5.30 19.12 10.89
C PRO A 295 -5.64 20.37 11.71
N LEU A 296 -6.06 20.18 12.97
CA LEU A 296 -6.26 21.22 13.95
C LEU A 296 -4.94 21.37 14.68
N TRP A 297 -3.89 21.82 13.98
CA TRP A 297 -2.63 22.07 14.66
C TRP A 297 -2.77 23.39 15.42
N PRO A 298 -2.77 23.39 16.77
CA PRO A 298 -2.53 24.64 17.48
C PRO A 298 -1.17 25.14 17.02
N ILE A 299 -1.05 26.45 16.80
CA ILE A 299 0.25 27.11 16.64
C ILE A 299 0.92 27.11 18.03
N GLU A 300 1.11 25.95 18.65
CA GLU A 300 2.16 25.82 19.64
C GLU A 300 3.46 25.89 18.84
N PRO A 301 4.35 26.85 19.16
CA PRO A 301 5.61 26.93 18.46
C PRO A 301 6.31 25.59 18.64
N ASP A 302 6.69 24.97 17.51
CA ASP A 302 7.63 23.86 17.50
C ASP A 302 8.78 24.19 18.47
N SER A 303 9.30 23.19 19.19
CA SER A 303 10.57 23.42 19.88
C SER A 303 11.59 23.90 18.84
N LEU A 304 12.48 24.83 19.23
CA LEU A 304 13.46 25.41 18.31
C LEU A 304 14.28 24.33 17.59
N GLU A 305 14.53 23.20 18.25
CA GLU A 305 15.19 22.02 17.69
C GLU A 305 14.37 21.33 16.59
N LEU A 306 13.07 21.08 16.84
CA LEU A 306 12.17 20.49 15.82
C LEU A 306 11.99 21.43 14.62
N ALA A 307 11.91 22.73 14.88
CA ALA A 307 11.83 23.75 13.86
C ALA A 307 13.08 23.75 12.97
N ALA A 308 14.28 23.68 13.56
CA ALA A 308 15.55 23.65 12.83
C ALA A 308 15.72 22.38 11.98
N LEU A 309 15.41 21.21 12.54
CA LEU A 309 15.47 19.93 11.80
C LEU A 309 14.55 19.93 10.59
N ARG A 310 13.37 20.55 10.71
CA ARG A 310 12.42 20.68 9.60
C ARG A 310 12.94 21.63 8.53
N ASP A 311 13.47 22.80 8.91
CA ASP A 311 14.04 23.76 7.96
C ASP A 311 15.19 23.14 7.15
N GLU A 312 16.06 22.38 7.80
CA GLU A 312 17.17 21.69 7.15
C GLU A 312 16.68 20.67 6.11
N ARG A 313 15.74 19.78 6.49
CA ARG A 313 15.19 18.78 5.55
C ARG A 313 14.39 19.42 4.41
N THR A 314 13.61 20.47 4.67
CA THR A 314 12.88 21.21 3.63
C THR A 314 13.84 21.84 2.64
N SER A 315 14.98 22.37 3.10
CA SER A 315 16.02 22.92 2.25
C SER A 315 16.70 21.84 1.38
N GLN A 316 17.02 20.68 1.96
CA GLN A 316 17.61 19.55 1.23
C GLN A 316 16.67 19.00 0.15
N THR A 317 15.39 18.79 0.47
CA THR A 317 14.40 18.32 -0.51
C THR A 317 14.11 19.39 -1.56
N GLY A 318 14.02 20.66 -1.14
CA GLY A 318 13.89 21.80 -2.04
C GLY A 318 14.97 21.86 -3.11
N ALA A 319 16.24 21.67 -2.72
CA ALA A 319 17.36 21.64 -3.65
C ALA A 319 17.21 20.53 -4.71
N ARG A 320 16.69 19.35 -4.32
CA ARG A 320 16.40 18.23 -5.24
C ARG A 320 15.22 18.52 -6.18
N VAL A 321 14.15 19.11 -5.66
CA VAL A 321 12.98 19.48 -6.48
C VAL A 321 13.33 20.60 -7.47
N VAL A 322 14.16 21.56 -7.07
CA VAL A 322 14.66 22.63 -7.96
C VAL A 322 15.61 22.06 -9.02
N SER A 323 16.46 21.08 -8.70
CA SER A 323 17.30 20.42 -9.71
C SER A 323 16.50 19.62 -10.73
N ASP A 324 15.35 19.04 -10.34
CA ASP A 324 14.43 18.35 -11.24
C ASP A 324 13.52 19.32 -12.02
N GLY A 325 13.30 20.54 -11.50
CA GLY A 325 12.40 21.55 -12.05
C GLY A 325 13.05 22.68 -12.86
N ALA A 326 14.38 22.69 -13.02
CA ALA A 326 15.09 23.77 -13.73
C ALA A 326 15.33 23.43 -15.22
N ASP A 327 14.67 24.22 -16.07
CA ASP A 327 14.84 24.39 -17.52
C ASP A 327 14.17 23.35 -18.46
N PRO A 328 13.04 23.69 -19.13
CA PRO A 328 12.40 22.84 -20.14
C PRO A 328 13.33 22.43 -21.30
N SER A 329 14.32 23.27 -21.61
CA SER A 329 15.33 22.95 -22.64
C SER A 329 16.33 21.92 -22.14
N SER A 330 16.64 21.90 -20.84
CA SER A 330 17.52 20.88 -20.23
C SER A 330 16.78 19.57 -20.01
N SER A 331 15.49 19.60 -19.65
CA SER A 331 14.66 18.39 -19.53
C SER A 331 14.45 17.72 -20.89
N ALA A 332 14.26 18.48 -21.98
CA ALA A 332 14.20 17.90 -23.33
C ALA A 332 15.54 17.31 -23.77
N ALA A 333 16.66 17.95 -23.43
CA ALA A 333 18.01 17.41 -23.69
C ALA A 333 18.29 16.16 -22.86
N ARG A 334 17.90 16.14 -21.58
CA ARG A 334 18.01 14.97 -20.70
C ARG A 334 17.12 13.84 -21.15
N ILE A 335 15.89 14.13 -21.60
CA ILE A 335 14.97 13.14 -22.18
C ILE A 335 15.56 12.59 -23.47
N ALA A 336 16.15 13.43 -24.34
CA ALA A 336 16.81 12.96 -25.55
C ALA A 336 18.05 12.10 -25.25
N GLU A 337 18.86 12.51 -24.28
CA GLU A 337 20.05 11.77 -23.82
C GLU A 337 19.67 10.44 -23.15
N LEU A 338 18.68 10.45 -22.26
CA LEU A 338 18.14 9.24 -21.63
C LEU A 338 17.46 8.35 -22.64
N SER A 339 16.72 8.90 -23.61
CA SER A 339 16.10 8.12 -24.69
C SER A 339 17.14 7.52 -25.62
N SER A 340 18.24 8.24 -25.90
CA SER A 340 19.40 7.72 -26.64
C SER A 340 20.12 6.62 -25.85
N THR A 341 20.29 6.80 -24.55
CA THR A 341 20.91 5.80 -23.66
C THR A 341 20.03 4.56 -23.54
N LEU A 342 18.71 4.75 -23.43
CA LEU A 342 17.74 3.66 -23.34
C LEU A 342 17.66 2.89 -24.66
N ALA A 343 17.73 3.58 -25.81
CA ALA A 343 17.85 2.93 -27.11
C ALA A 343 19.16 2.14 -27.24
N ALA A 344 20.29 2.69 -26.78
CA ALA A 344 21.57 1.98 -26.76
C ALA A 344 21.54 0.74 -25.87
N LEU A 345 20.98 0.86 -24.65
CA LEU A 345 20.81 -0.24 -23.72
C LEU A 345 19.79 -1.28 -24.22
N GLN A 346 18.77 -0.86 -24.99
CA GLN A 346 17.84 -1.79 -25.63
C GLN A 346 18.51 -2.59 -26.74
N VAL A 347 19.41 -1.96 -27.51
CA VAL A 347 20.24 -2.66 -28.49
C VAL A 347 21.19 -3.63 -27.78
N GLU A 348 21.89 -3.19 -26.74
CA GLU A 348 22.78 -4.05 -25.95
C GLU A 348 22.02 -5.21 -25.30
N ARG A 349 20.83 -4.96 -24.75
CA ARG A 349 19.97 -6.01 -24.21
C ARG A 349 19.50 -6.96 -25.32
N ALA A 350 19.16 -6.47 -26.51
CA ALA A 350 18.76 -7.33 -27.63
C ALA A 350 19.94 -8.19 -28.10
N THR A 351 21.15 -7.63 -28.18
CA THR A 351 22.38 -8.37 -28.47
C THR A 351 22.66 -9.41 -27.40
N MET A 352 22.62 -9.04 -26.13
CA MET A 352 22.86 -9.96 -25.02
C MET A 352 21.76 -11.02 -24.90
N GLN A 353 20.52 -10.71 -25.29
CA GLN A 353 19.44 -11.70 -25.39
C GLN A 353 19.63 -12.65 -26.57
N GLN A 354 20.19 -12.17 -27.69
CA GLN A 354 20.55 -13.00 -28.83
C GLN A 354 21.75 -13.89 -28.50
N GLU A 355 22.79 -13.34 -27.85
CA GLU A 355 23.92 -14.11 -27.31
C GLU A 355 23.46 -15.15 -26.28
N LEU A 356 22.51 -14.81 -25.40
CA LEU A 356 21.89 -15.78 -24.48
C LEU A 356 21.04 -16.83 -25.19
N ALA A 357 20.42 -16.50 -26.33
CA ALA A 357 19.68 -17.46 -27.14
C ALA A 357 20.63 -18.41 -27.87
N GLU A 358 21.72 -17.88 -28.44
CA GLU A 358 22.80 -18.66 -29.05
C GLU A 358 23.53 -19.52 -28.01
N LEU A 359 23.80 -19.01 -26.81
CA LEU A 359 24.34 -19.80 -25.69
C LEU A 359 23.34 -20.85 -25.20
N ARG A 360 22.04 -20.55 -25.19
CA ARG A 360 21.00 -21.53 -24.82
C ARG A 360 20.86 -22.64 -25.85
N GLU A 361 20.95 -22.32 -27.13
CA GLU A 361 20.95 -23.28 -28.23
C GLU A 361 22.22 -24.13 -28.19
N ALA A 362 23.38 -23.52 -27.91
CA ALA A 362 24.63 -24.24 -27.64
C ALA A 362 24.58 -25.07 -26.35
N LEU A 363 23.79 -24.64 -25.35
CA LEU A 363 23.55 -25.39 -24.11
C LEU A 363 22.61 -26.58 -24.35
N ASP A 364 21.58 -26.43 -25.20
CA ASP A 364 20.67 -27.52 -25.64
C ASP A 364 21.46 -28.60 -26.41
N ASP A 365 22.49 -28.21 -27.17
CA ASP A 365 23.44 -29.13 -27.81
C ASP A 365 24.43 -29.79 -26.81
N THR A 366 24.60 -29.25 -25.60
CA THR A 366 25.40 -29.85 -24.51
C THR A 366 24.57 -30.51 -23.40
N ASP A 367 23.24 -30.41 -23.44
CA ASP A 367 22.31 -31.00 -22.46
C ASP A 367 22.21 -32.53 -22.60
N ASP A 368 22.84 -33.13 -23.63
CA ASP A 368 23.12 -34.57 -23.67
C ASP A 368 24.28 -34.99 -22.73
N GLU A 369 25.07 -34.06 -22.15
CA GLU A 369 26.26 -34.41 -21.36
C GLU A 369 26.38 -33.82 -19.93
N VAL A 370 25.51 -32.91 -19.44
CA VAL A 370 25.70 -32.34 -18.07
C VAL A 370 24.40 -32.14 -17.26
N ALA A 371 23.77 -33.23 -16.84
CA ALA A 371 22.73 -33.22 -15.79
C ALA A 371 23.23 -33.93 -14.51
N GLU A 372 23.94 -33.22 -13.63
CA GLU A 372 24.11 -33.62 -12.23
C GLU A 372 23.95 -32.42 -11.28
N ALA A 373 22.69 -32.01 -11.07
CA ALA A 373 22.30 -31.37 -9.82
C ALA A 373 21.91 -32.47 -8.84
N SER A 374 22.49 -32.47 -7.63
CA SER A 374 22.27 -33.52 -6.61
C SER A 374 20.77 -33.79 -6.40
N ASP A 375 20.32 -34.97 -6.85
CA ASP A 375 18.99 -35.50 -6.61
C ASP A 375 18.82 -35.75 -5.10
N THR A 376 18.00 -34.92 -4.43
CA THR A 376 17.67 -35.08 -3.01
C THR A 376 16.17 -35.22 -2.83
N PRO A 377 15.67 -35.82 -1.73
CA PRO A 377 14.23 -35.88 -1.48
C PRO A 377 13.55 -34.50 -1.44
N LEU A 378 14.27 -33.45 -1.02
CA LEU A 378 13.76 -32.08 -1.04
C LEU A 378 13.61 -31.54 -2.46
N SER A 379 14.62 -31.71 -3.34
CA SER A 379 14.55 -31.21 -4.71
C SER A 379 13.36 -31.81 -5.47
N VAL A 380 13.14 -33.12 -5.32
CA VAL A 380 11.97 -33.80 -5.91
C VAL A 380 10.65 -33.26 -5.36
N LEU A 381 10.53 -33.08 -4.05
CA LEU A 381 9.28 -32.61 -3.45
C LEU A 381 8.94 -31.18 -3.91
N VAL A 382 9.94 -30.31 -4.06
CA VAL A 382 9.78 -28.95 -4.58
C VAL A 382 9.38 -28.97 -6.05
N GLU A 383 10.02 -29.81 -6.87
CA GLU A 383 9.71 -29.96 -8.29
C GLU A 383 8.25 -30.43 -8.49
N VAL A 384 7.84 -31.48 -7.77
CA VAL A 384 6.46 -31.98 -7.85
C VAL A 384 5.47 -30.95 -7.32
N GLN A 385 5.81 -30.21 -6.25
CA GLN A 385 4.95 -29.13 -5.77
C GLN A 385 4.72 -28.06 -6.84
N ALA A 386 5.75 -27.68 -7.60
CA ALA A 386 5.60 -26.72 -8.69
C ALA A 386 4.72 -27.28 -9.82
N ALA A 387 4.96 -28.52 -10.25
CA ALA A 387 4.24 -29.18 -11.33
C ALA A 387 2.76 -29.51 -11.02
N TYR A 388 2.42 -29.69 -9.73
CA TYR A 388 1.09 -30.09 -9.28
C TYR A 388 0.48 -29.14 -8.23
N HIS A 389 0.89 -27.86 -8.20
CA HIS A 389 0.42 -26.85 -7.22
C HIS A 389 -1.10 -26.64 -7.26
N ASP A 390 -1.74 -26.95 -8.38
CA ASP A 390 -3.17 -26.89 -8.59
C ASP A 390 -3.89 -27.96 -7.76
N VAL A 391 -3.32 -29.17 -7.64
CA VAL A 391 -3.97 -30.36 -7.05
C VAL A 391 -3.34 -30.87 -5.75
N LEU A 392 -2.10 -30.52 -5.48
CA LEU A 392 -1.36 -30.86 -4.27
C LEU A 392 -1.04 -29.61 -3.46
N ALA A 393 -1.13 -29.73 -2.14
CA ALA A 393 -0.62 -28.76 -1.18
C ALA A 393 0.46 -29.45 -0.34
N VAL A 394 1.60 -28.80 -0.14
CA VAL A 394 2.70 -29.34 0.66
C VAL A 394 2.80 -28.55 1.97
N HIS A 395 2.67 -29.24 3.09
CA HIS A 395 2.82 -28.63 4.40
C HIS A 395 4.30 -28.29 4.68
N PRO A 396 4.64 -27.18 5.34
CA PRO A 396 6.03 -26.80 5.64
C PRO A 396 6.84 -27.87 6.40
N LEU A 397 6.16 -28.69 7.21
CA LEU A 397 6.79 -29.82 7.89
C LEU A 397 7.23 -30.93 6.91
N ALA A 398 6.50 -31.16 5.81
CA ALA A 398 6.90 -32.12 4.79
C ALA A 398 8.18 -31.68 4.05
N LEU A 399 8.32 -30.37 3.80
CA LEU A 399 9.57 -29.80 3.26
C LEU A 399 10.74 -30.02 4.22
N ARG A 400 10.53 -29.75 5.53
CA ARG A 400 11.56 -30.00 6.55
C ARG A 400 11.94 -31.47 6.65
N SER A 401 10.96 -32.38 6.74
CA SER A 401 11.29 -33.81 6.84
C SER A 401 11.93 -34.37 5.57
N ALA A 402 11.65 -33.80 4.40
CA ALA A 402 12.33 -34.17 3.16
C ALA A 402 13.79 -33.69 3.16
N SER A 403 14.05 -32.47 3.64
CA SER A 403 15.40 -31.93 3.75
C SER A 403 16.30 -32.69 4.74
N GLU A 404 15.69 -33.31 5.76
CA GLU A 404 16.38 -34.11 6.78
C GLU A 404 16.53 -35.59 6.38
N SER A 405 15.95 -36.00 5.24
CA SER A 405 15.87 -37.41 4.86
C SER A 405 17.11 -37.85 4.08
N PRO A 406 17.87 -38.86 4.53
CA PRO A 406 19.04 -39.37 3.82
C PRO A 406 18.68 -40.36 2.70
N PHE A 407 17.44 -40.32 2.20
CA PHE A 407 16.88 -41.34 1.31
C PHE A 407 17.50 -41.24 -0.09
N GLU A 408 18.14 -42.31 -0.54
CA GLU A 408 18.90 -42.37 -1.80
C GLU A 408 18.01 -42.73 -3.01
N GLY A 409 16.83 -43.32 -2.78
CA GLY A 409 15.91 -43.78 -3.83
C GLY A 409 15.10 -42.67 -4.51
N VAL A 410 15.73 -41.55 -4.85
CA VAL A 410 15.09 -40.29 -5.26
C VAL A 410 14.18 -40.44 -6.47
N GLU A 411 14.55 -41.27 -7.45
CA GLU A 411 13.70 -41.56 -8.61
C GLU A 411 12.41 -42.31 -8.23
N SER A 412 12.48 -43.21 -7.24
CA SER A 412 11.28 -43.88 -6.74
C SER A 412 10.35 -42.89 -6.02
N LEU A 413 10.92 -41.90 -5.33
CA LEU A 413 10.14 -40.81 -4.71
C LEU A 413 9.48 -39.94 -5.77
N ARG A 414 10.20 -39.56 -6.83
CA ARG A 414 9.68 -38.81 -7.97
C ARG A 414 8.49 -39.53 -8.57
N LYS A 415 8.65 -40.80 -8.92
CA LYS A 415 7.58 -41.66 -9.43
C LYS A 415 6.36 -41.70 -8.51
N ALA A 416 6.56 -41.88 -7.20
CA ALA A 416 5.48 -41.96 -6.23
C ALA A 416 4.69 -40.65 -6.08
N LEU A 417 5.39 -39.51 -6.05
CA LEU A 417 4.78 -38.19 -5.92
C LEU A 417 4.08 -37.73 -7.22
N THR A 418 4.66 -38.01 -8.38
CA THR A 418 4.02 -37.79 -9.69
C THR A 418 2.73 -38.60 -9.79
N ALA A 419 2.76 -39.87 -9.38
CA ALA A 419 1.55 -40.71 -9.33
C ALA A 419 0.46 -40.13 -8.43
N LEU A 420 0.81 -39.57 -7.27
CA LEU A 420 -0.14 -38.90 -6.38
C LEU A 420 -0.75 -37.66 -7.04
N GLY A 421 0.08 -36.84 -7.70
CA GLY A 421 -0.36 -35.65 -8.44
C GLY A 421 -1.32 -35.99 -9.58
N ASP A 422 -0.98 -36.98 -10.40
CA ASP A 422 -1.81 -37.44 -11.51
C ASP A 422 -3.16 -37.96 -11.04
N LEU A 423 -3.17 -38.76 -9.96
CA LEU A 423 -4.41 -39.27 -9.38
C LEU A 423 -5.24 -38.14 -8.79
N ALA A 424 -4.63 -37.17 -8.12
CA ALA A 424 -5.35 -36.01 -7.57
C ALA A 424 -5.99 -35.17 -8.68
N ARG A 425 -5.27 -34.95 -9.79
CA ARG A 425 -5.77 -34.24 -10.96
C ARG A 425 -6.89 -35.01 -11.66
N ALA A 426 -6.71 -36.31 -11.90
CA ALA A 426 -7.73 -37.17 -12.49
C ALA A 426 -9.01 -37.21 -11.63
N ALA A 427 -8.88 -37.34 -10.31
CA ALA A 427 -10.01 -37.33 -9.39
C ALA A 427 -10.78 -36.00 -9.41
N ARG A 428 -10.07 -34.88 -9.56
CA ARG A 428 -10.71 -33.56 -9.69
C ARG A 428 -11.46 -33.41 -11.00
N THR A 429 -10.82 -33.79 -12.11
CA THR A 429 -11.42 -33.68 -13.45
C THR A 429 -12.64 -34.59 -13.61
N ASN A 430 -12.58 -35.80 -13.06
CA ASN A 430 -13.61 -36.83 -13.26
C ASN A 430 -14.64 -36.90 -12.13
N GLY A 431 -14.55 -36.05 -11.10
CA GLY A 431 -15.41 -36.10 -9.91
C GLY A 431 -15.17 -37.32 -8.99
N GLY A 432 -14.07 -38.04 -9.20
CA GLY A 432 -13.68 -39.23 -8.46
C GLY A 432 -12.70 -40.09 -9.26
N LEU A 433 -12.12 -41.12 -8.63
CA LEU A 433 -11.20 -42.04 -9.30
C LEU A 433 -11.90 -43.19 -10.03
N GLY A 434 -13.19 -43.45 -9.77
CA GLY A 434 -13.94 -44.58 -10.34
C GLY A 434 -13.53 -45.96 -9.81
N GLN A 435 -12.41 -46.05 -9.09
CA GLN A 435 -11.88 -47.25 -8.44
C GLN A 435 -11.19 -46.86 -7.12
N ASP A 436 -10.80 -47.84 -6.31
CA ASP A 436 -10.14 -47.56 -5.04
C ASP A 436 -8.69 -47.06 -5.22
N LEU A 437 -8.18 -46.38 -4.20
CA LEU A 437 -6.84 -45.78 -4.21
C LEU A 437 -5.72 -46.81 -4.29
N ARG A 438 -5.87 -47.95 -3.62
CA ARG A 438 -4.84 -48.99 -3.59
C ARG A 438 -4.65 -49.57 -4.98
N THR A 439 -5.74 -49.86 -5.69
CA THR A 439 -5.69 -50.29 -7.09
C THR A 439 -5.07 -49.22 -7.99
N SER A 440 -5.48 -47.95 -7.82
CA SER A 440 -5.00 -46.83 -8.62
C SER A 440 -3.48 -46.58 -8.51
N PHE A 441 -2.93 -46.71 -7.31
CA PHE A 441 -1.48 -46.65 -7.07
C PHE A 441 -0.76 -47.94 -7.49
N GLY A 442 -1.38 -49.11 -7.27
CA GLY A 442 -0.83 -50.41 -7.63
C GLY A 442 -0.56 -50.54 -9.13
N VAL A 443 -1.48 -50.07 -9.99
CA VAL A 443 -1.28 -50.03 -11.46
C VAL A 443 -0.07 -49.16 -11.86
N ARG A 444 0.30 -48.18 -11.03
CA ARG A 444 1.48 -47.32 -11.24
C ARG A 444 2.75 -47.87 -10.56
N GLY A 445 2.67 -49.05 -9.95
CA GLY A 445 3.77 -49.67 -9.21
C GLY A 445 4.18 -48.87 -7.97
N VAL A 446 3.23 -48.19 -7.32
CA VAL A 446 3.45 -47.42 -6.09
C VAL A 446 2.75 -48.14 -4.94
N ASP A 447 3.48 -48.41 -3.86
CA ASP A 447 2.95 -49.09 -2.69
C ASP A 447 2.20 -48.09 -1.78
N PHE A 448 0.88 -48.22 -1.76
CA PHE A 448 -0.02 -47.37 -0.97
C PHE A 448 -0.60 -48.11 0.22
N MET A 449 -0.63 -47.44 1.37
CA MET A 449 -1.28 -47.90 2.58
C MET A 449 -2.40 -46.92 2.98
N PRO A 450 -3.67 -47.37 2.97
CA PRO A 450 -4.79 -46.57 3.43
C PRO A 450 -4.80 -46.53 4.95
N HIS A 451 -4.95 -45.32 5.48
CA HIS A 451 -5.17 -45.03 6.88
C HIS A 451 -4.15 -45.70 7.84
N LEU A 452 -4.33 -45.43 9.14
CA LEU A 452 -3.60 -46.09 10.21
C LEU A 452 -4.60 -46.83 11.09
N THR A 453 -4.14 -47.85 11.81
CA THR A 453 -5.01 -48.56 12.77
C THR A 453 -5.57 -47.59 13.80
N GLU A 454 -6.75 -47.88 14.33
CA GLU A 454 -7.40 -47.05 15.35
C GLU A 454 -6.50 -46.82 16.57
N ALA A 455 -5.69 -47.83 16.92
CA ALA A 455 -4.64 -47.75 17.93
C ALA A 455 -3.56 -46.71 17.60
N ALA A 456 -3.09 -46.63 16.35
CA ALA A 456 -2.08 -45.66 15.90
C ALA A 456 -2.63 -44.22 15.80
N LEU A 457 -3.95 -44.08 15.63
CA LEU A 457 -4.67 -42.81 15.69
C LEU A 457 -5.19 -42.47 17.09
N SER A 458 -4.79 -43.23 18.12
CA SER A 458 -5.15 -43.01 19.52
C SER A 458 -3.96 -42.48 20.35
N GLY A 459 -4.27 -41.77 21.45
CA GLY A 459 -3.28 -41.36 22.44
C GLY A 459 -2.20 -40.40 21.92
N ARG A 460 -0.95 -40.64 22.35
CA ARG A 460 0.19 -39.73 22.12
C ARG A 460 0.68 -39.66 20.66
N PHE A 461 0.42 -40.70 19.86
CA PHE A 461 0.95 -40.82 18.49
C PHE A 461 0.14 -40.06 17.44
N ARG A 462 -1.17 -39.84 17.71
CA ARG A 462 -2.08 -39.10 16.80
C ARG A 462 -1.52 -37.74 16.37
N ARG A 463 -0.82 -37.04 17.28
CA ARG A 463 -0.24 -35.72 17.01
C ARG A 463 0.73 -35.71 15.82
N GLN A 464 1.40 -36.84 15.54
CA GLN A 464 2.35 -36.95 14.44
C GLN A 464 1.69 -36.92 13.06
N PHE A 465 0.40 -37.27 12.96
CA PHE A 465 -0.37 -37.34 11.71
C PHE A 465 -1.28 -36.12 11.49
N VAL A 466 -1.51 -35.32 12.53
CA VAL A 466 -2.40 -34.16 12.46
C VAL A 466 -1.64 -32.94 11.94
N ARG A 467 -2.19 -32.27 10.92
CA ARG A 467 -1.67 -31.01 10.39
C ARG A 467 -2.74 -29.93 10.44
N ARG A 468 -2.34 -28.71 10.80
CA ARG A 468 -3.19 -27.52 10.65
C ARG A 468 -2.79 -26.82 9.36
N TRP A 469 -3.74 -26.69 8.44
CA TRP A 469 -3.52 -26.07 7.13
C TRP A 469 -4.73 -25.21 6.79
N ASN A 470 -4.51 -23.94 6.44
CA ASN A 470 -5.57 -22.99 6.10
C ASN A 470 -6.75 -22.95 7.11
N GLY A 471 -6.44 -23.04 8.40
CA GLY A 471 -7.46 -23.04 9.47
C GLY A 471 -8.21 -24.36 9.66
N GLN A 472 -7.96 -25.37 8.82
CA GLN A 472 -8.54 -26.71 8.91
C GLN A 472 -7.55 -27.71 9.52
N THR A 473 -8.09 -28.75 10.15
CA THR A 473 -7.30 -29.84 10.71
C THR A 473 -7.39 -31.04 9.77
N HIS A 474 -6.24 -31.46 9.26
CA HIS A 474 -6.07 -32.61 8.37
C HIS A 474 -5.44 -33.77 9.12
N VAL A 475 -5.88 -34.99 8.85
CA VAL A 475 -5.32 -36.20 9.44
C VAL A 475 -4.61 -36.95 8.31
N CYS A 476 -3.32 -36.70 8.17
CA CYS A 476 -2.48 -37.30 7.13
C CYS A 476 -2.11 -38.75 7.51
N ALA A 477 -3.08 -39.66 7.49
CA ALA A 477 -2.89 -41.07 7.85
C ALA A 477 -2.60 -41.95 6.63
N ASP A 478 -3.06 -41.54 5.46
CA ASP A 478 -2.77 -42.23 4.20
C ASP A 478 -1.29 -42.04 3.84
N HIS A 479 -0.63 -43.10 3.37
CA HIS A 479 0.78 -42.99 3.06
C HIS A 479 1.29 -43.88 1.92
N LEU A 480 2.30 -43.37 1.22
CA LEU A 480 3.08 -44.12 0.24
C LEU A 480 4.30 -44.72 0.92
N ARG A 481 4.62 -45.97 0.58
CA ARG A 481 5.78 -46.69 1.09
C ARG A 481 6.84 -46.82 0.02
N LEU A 482 8.01 -46.31 0.31
CA LEU A 482 9.21 -46.49 -0.50
C LEU A 482 10.22 -47.29 0.33
N GLY A 483 10.54 -48.48 -0.15
CA GLY A 483 11.41 -49.43 0.54
C GLY A 483 10.81 -50.06 1.81
N ASN A 484 11.44 -51.16 2.22
CA ASN A 484 11.05 -52.00 3.35
C ASN A 484 12.19 -52.20 4.37
N SER A 485 13.30 -51.47 4.22
CA SER A 485 14.45 -51.52 5.14
C SER A 485 14.18 -50.72 6.41
N TYR A 486 14.91 -51.04 7.47
CA TYR A 486 15.02 -50.20 8.67
C TYR A 486 16.04 -49.06 8.51
N ASP A 487 16.91 -49.13 7.49
CA ASP A 487 17.85 -48.07 7.17
C ASP A 487 17.13 -46.89 6.50
N PRO A 488 17.19 -45.67 7.07
CA PRO A 488 16.51 -44.49 6.53
C PRO A 488 17.01 -44.09 5.13
N ARG A 489 18.18 -44.56 4.69
CA ARG A 489 18.68 -44.34 3.32
C ARG A 489 17.87 -45.10 2.26
N TYR A 490 17.24 -46.19 2.67
CA TYR A 490 16.47 -47.07 1.79
C TYR A 490 15.00 -47.17 2.17
N CYS A 491 14.51 -46.32 3.08
CA CYS A 491 13.13 -46.33 3.52
C CYS A 491 12.57 -44.92 3.73
N LEU A 492 11.51 -44.60 3.00
CA LEU A 492 10.81 -43.32 3.08
C LEU A 492 9.29 -43.52 3.05
N ARG A 493 8.58 -42.61 3.72
CA ARG A 493 7.13 -42.56 3.79
C ARG A 493 6.62 -41.17 3.45
N VAL A 494 5.63 -41.09 2.58
CA VAL A 494 4.92 -39.85 2.24
C VAL A 494 3.53 -39.91 2.84
N TYR A 495 3.26 -39.13 3.88
CA TYR A 495 1.94 -39.06 4.51
C TYR A 495 1.12 -37.92 3.95
N PHE A 496 -0.12 -38.20 3.60
CA PHE A 496 -1.05 -37.25 3.01
C PHE A 496 -2.48 -37.47 3.51
N ASP A 497 -3.34 -36.48 3.29
CA ASP A 497 -4.77 -36.57 3.55
C ASP A 497 -5.52 -36.59 2.23
N TRP A 498 -5.94 -37.79 1.80
CA TRP A 498 -6.75 -37.91 0.59
C TRP A 498 -8.20 -37.51 0.83
N SER A 499 -8.73 -37.77 2.02
CA SER A 499 -10.15 -37.62 2.35
C SER A 499 -10.57 -36.16 2.55
N ALA A 500 -9.69 -35.35 3.15
CA ALA A 500 -9.92 -33.94 3.38
C ALA A 500 -9.12 -33.13 2.38
N ARG A 501 -9.81 -32.71 1.33
CA ARG A 501 -9.32 -31.71 0.39
C ARG A 501 -9.27 -30.35 1.12
N ASP A 502 -8.24 -29.55 0.88
CA ASP A 502 -8.21 -28.18 1.41
C ASP A 502 -9.32 -27.31 0.77
N ALA A 503 -9.45 -26.06 1.20
CA ALA A 503 -10.44 -25.12 0.66
C ALA A 503 -10.40 -24.93 -0.87
N LEU A 504 -9.29 -25.31 -1.53
CA LEU A 504 -9.11 -25.25 -2.98
C LEU A 504 -9.23 -26.63 -3.66
N GLY A 505 -9.68 -27.65 -2.93
CA GLY A 505 -9.83 -28.99 -3.47
C GLY A 505 -8.50 -29.75 -3.61
N ARG A 506 -7.44 -29.42 -2.85
CA ARG A 506 -6.11 -30.04 -2.97
C ARG A 506 -5.88 -31.14 -1.95
N VAL A 507 -5.09 -32.15 -2.33
CA VAL A 507 -4.57 -33.16 -1.40
C VAL A 507 -3.41 -32.57 -0.60
N LEU A 508 -3.47 -32.65 0.73
CA LEU A 508 -2.40 -32.14 1.59
C LEU A 508 -1.36 -33.23 1.88
N ILE A 509 -0.11 -32.98 1.53
CA ILE A 509 1.06 -33.76 1.96
C ILE A 509 1.55 -33.19 3.30
N GLY A 510 1.48 -34.01 4.36
CA GLY A 510 1.80 -33.62 5.72
C GLY A 510 3.21 -33.99 6.19
N HIS A 511 3.84 -34.98 5.55
CA HIS A 511 5.19 -35.46 5.87
C HIS A 511 5.81 -36.21 4.68
N CYS A 512 7.11 -36.03 4.43
CA CYS A 512 7.86 -36.77 3.41
C CYS A 512 9.23 -37.10 3.99
N GLY A 513 9.46 -38.34 4.42
CA GLY A 513 10.73 -38.69 5.06
C GLY A 513 10.61 -39.99 5.87
N ARG A 514 11.30 -40.06 7.01
CA ARG A 514 11.27 -41.26 7.88
C ARG A 514 9.84 -41.71 8.24
N HIS A 515 9.69 -43.00 8.53
CA HIS A 515 8.45 -43.57 9.07
C HIS A 515 8.10 -42.91 10.43
N LEU A 516 6.83 -42.54 10.61
CA LEU A 516 6.34 -41.97 11.87
C LEU A 516 6.04 -43.08 12.88
N ASP A 517 6.17 -42.78 14.18
CA ASP A 517 6.02 -43.80 15.21
C ASP A 517 4.56 -44.27 15.32
N ILE A 518 4.40 -45.59 15.37
CA ILE A 518 3.12 -46.25 15.65
C ILE A 518 3.31 -47.19 16.85
N PRO A 519 2.26 -47.47 17.64
CA PRO A 519 2.34 -48.45 18.72
C PRO A 519 2.84 -49.79 18.17
N SER A 520 3.84 -50.38 18.81
CA SER A 520 4.27 -51.73 18.50
C SER A 520 3.11 -52.69 18.78
N THR A 521 2.68 -53.43 17.77
CA THR A 521 1.78 -54.57 17.96
C THR A 521 2.55 -55.66 18.69
N THR A 522 2.45 -55.70 20.02
CA THR A 522 2.69 -56.93 20.81
C THR A 522 1.40 -57.69 20.92
#